data_AF-A0A6J4RDS3-F1
#
_entry.id   AF-A0A6J4RDS3-F1
#
_cell.length_a   1.000
_cell.length_b   1.000
_cell.length_c   1.000
_cell.angle_alpha   90.00
_cell.angle_beta   90.00
_cell.angle_gamma   90.00
#
_symmetry.space_group_name_H-M   'P 1'
#
loop_
_entity.id
_entity.type
_entity.pdbx_description
1 polymer ?
#
loop_
_entity_poly.entity_id
_entity_poly.type
_entity_poly.pdbx_seq_one_letter_code
_entity_poly.pdbx_strand_id
1 'polypeptide(L)'
;MKIRVMAILIVLGALLVTMTPALADEVGGGGKNKMPGMSFRWKATSPSTHEGDRYTLLVTNTSEEIQEAQIRTVIMDHPETNTNVIEERIELEPGEEREFTADNDYGTAEHFNTIIGSETQDLELAVSIVDAAGTETARFNQAAFQVQQGKAKGKGATANKHSHDESFAIFVPTAFRDAARLSPLSLGVLAVAGTGLFAVRRRWAWTGPASSELAGPVVLPPLWKAAAVSGLALSAVLHVGLAPAHFEEATAQGVFFYTAGVTAAVLAAAVLAWPSRLAYLAGAGVSLALIALWAVFLLVPPPGSEATSTVDLVGLFTKATELVAATACIVLWLRARRARRSDRTEI
;
A
#
# COMPACT_ATOMS: atom_id res chain seq x y z
N MET A 1 -9.96 1.05 -39.16
CA MET A 1 -9.31 1.97 -38.20
C MET A 1 -10.20 2.30 -36.98
N LYS A 2 -11.50 2.59 -37.19
CA LYS A 2 -12.45 2.98 -36.12
C LYS A 2 -12.58 1.98 -34.94
N ILE A 3 -12.60 0.67 -35.21
CA ILE A 3 -12.78 -0.36 -34.15
C ILE A 3 -11.52 -0.49 -33.25
N ARG A 4 -10.31 -0.28 -33.80
CA ARG A 4 -9.05 -0.31 -33.03
C ARG A 4 -8.92 0.86 -32.06
N VAL A 5 -9.53 1.99 -32.40
CA VAL A 5 -9.54 3.20 -31.56
C VAL A 5 -10.56 3.05 -30.43
N MET A 6 -11.69 2.38 -30.68
CA MET A 6 -12.76 2.20 -29.69
C MET A 6 -12.38 1.28 -28.52
N ALA A 7 -11.73 0.13 -28.78
CA ALA A 7 -11.28 -0.77 -27.71
C ALA A 7 -10.18 -0.15 -26.82
N ILE A 8 -9.34 0.72 -27.38
CA ILE A 8 -8.28 1.43 -26.63
C ILE A 8 -8.86 2.62 -25.86
N LEU A 9 -9.85 3.33 -26.40
CA LEU A 9 -10.53 4.42 -25.71
C LEU A 9 -11.39 3.93 -24.53
N ILE A 10 -11.92 2.71 -24.56
CA ILE A 10 -12.62 2.12 -23.41
C ILE A 10 -11.64 1.85 -22.25
N VAL A 11 -10.41 1.41 -22.54
CA VAL A 11 -9.36 1.21 -21.53
C VAL A 11 -8.81 2.55 -21.02
N LEU A 12 -8.70 3.57 -21.87
CA LEU A 12 -8.24 4.91 -21.47
C LEU A 12 -9.32 5.73 -20.74
N GLY A 13 -10.59 5.55 -21.12
CA GLY A 13 -11.75 6.21 -20.51
C GLY A 13 -12.07 5.68 -19.12
N ALA A 14 -11.74 4.42 -18.82
CA ALA A 14 -11.82 3.87 -17.48
C ALA A 14 -10.83 4.53 -16.50
N LEU A 15 -9.71 5.09 -17.00
CA LEU A 15 -8.74 5.84 -16.18
C LEU A 15 -9.14 7.32 -15.96
N LEU A 16 -10.19 7.80 -16.65
CA LEU A 16 -10.66 9.18 -16.65
C LEU A 16 -12.06 9.32 -16.02
N VAL A 17 -12.45 8.36 -15.18
CA VAL A 17 -13.64 8.46 -14.34
C VAL A 17 -13.33 9.41 -13.18
N THR A 18 -13.61 10.69 -13.44
CA THR A 18 -14.15 11.71 -12.53
C THR A 18 -13.89 11.49 -11.03
N MET A 19 -12.75 12.00 -10.56
CA MET A 19 -12.64 12.47 -9.17
C MET A 19 -13.49 13.75 -9.05
N THR A 20 -14.78 13.60 -8.76
CA THR A 20 -15.57 14.70 -8.20
C THR A 20 -15.02 15.02 -6.82
N PRO A 21 -14.71 16.30 -6.49
CA PRO A 21 -14.35 16.66 -5.14
C PRO A 21 -15.60 16.53 -4.27
N ALA A 22 -15.69 15.48 -3.46
CA ALA A 22 -16.58 15.47 -2.32
C ALA A 22 -16.00 16.47 -1.31
N LEU A 23 -16.44 17.72 -1.41
CA LEU A 23 -16.30 18.70 -0.34
C LEU A 23 -17.27 18.29 0.75
N ALA A 24 -16.80 17.47 1.67
CA ALA A 24 -17.39 17.35 3.00
C ALA A 24 -16.43 18.06 3.96
N ASP A 25 -16.88 19.17 4.54
CA ASP A 25 -16.29 19.75 5.72
C ASP A 25 -16.34 18.71 6.84
N GLU A 26 -15.22 18.03 7.12
CA GLU A 26 -15.07 17.33 8.39
C GLU A 26 -14.52 18.29 9.44
N VAL A 27 -15.44 18.64 10.35
CA VAL A 27 -15.19 19.37 11.58
C VAL A 27 -14.40 18.46 12.53
N GLY A 28 -13.08 18.65 12.54
CA GLY A 28 -12.19 18.58 13.71
C GLY A 28 -12.08 17.26 14.50
N GLY A 29 -10.94 16.58 14.39
CA GLY A 29 -10.48 15.69 15.47
C GLY A 29 -9.45 14.61 15.08
N GLY A 30 -8.21 14.95 14.74
CA GLY A 30 -7.18 13.93 14.44
C GLY A 30 -5.73 14.31 14.76
N GLY A 31 -5.52 15.44 15.43
CA GLY A 31 -4.18 15.89 15.77
C GLY A 31 -3.61 15.15 16.98
N LYS A 32 -2.62 14.27 16.73
CA LYS A 32 -1.54 13.80 17.64
C LYS A 32 -1.73 12.44 18.35
N ASN A 33 -1.66 11.35 17.58
CA ASN A 33 -1.32 10.00 18.09
C ASN A 33 0.16 9.83 18.53
N LYS A 34 0.80 10.89 19.01
CA LYS A 34 2.15 10.84 19.59
C LYS A 34 1.99 10.99 21.09
N MET A 35 2.21 9.93 21.85
CA MET A 35 2.40 10.01 23.30
C MET A 35 3.73 10.75 23.54
N PRO A 36 3.69 12.05 23.88
CA PRO A 36 4.89 12.86 23.92
C PRO A 36 5.70 12.47 25.17
N GLY A 37 6.99 12.17 24.99
CA GLY A 37 7.89 11.85 26.09
C GLY A 37 8.17 10.36 26.28
N MET A 38 7.38 9.47 25.65
CA MET A 38 7.57 8.02 25.77
C MET A 38 8.58 7.48 24.76
N SER A 39 9.53 6.67 25.22
CA SER A 39 10.59 6.08 24.41
C SER A 39 10.15 4.82 23.67
N PHE A 40 9.17 4.10 24.21
CA PHE A 40 8.62 2.89 23.64
C PHE A 40 7.12 3.03 23.45
N ARG A 41 6.62 2.41 22.39
CA ARG A 41 5.20 2.34 22.05
C ARG A 41 4.82 0.90 21.80
N TRP A 42 3.92 0.38 22.60
CA TRP A 42 3.30 -0.92 22.46
C TRP A 42 1.95 -0.75 21.79
N LYS A 43 1.60 -1.62 20.84
CA LYS A 43 0.29 -1.60 20.19
C LYS A 43 -0.25 -3.02 20.03
N ALA A 44 -1.47 -3.26 20.45
CA ALA A 44 -2.20 -4.50 20.19
C ALA A 44 -3.66 -4.19 19.84
N THR A 45 -4.25 -5.04 19.00
CA THR A 45 -5.68 -5.03 18.70
C THR A 45 -6.26 -6.36 19.16
N SER A 46 -7.36 -6.34 19.90
CA SER A 46 -8.04 -7.55 20.33
C SER A 46 -8.66 -8.31 19.15
N PRO A 47 -9.03 -9.59 19.33
CA PRO A 47 -10.02 -10.25 18.47
C PRO A 47 -11.36 -9.49 18.44
N SER A 48 -12.27 -9.96 17.59
CA SER A 48 -13.60 -9.36 17.48
C SER A 48 -14.37 -9.46 18.80
N THR A 49 -14.99 -8.37 19.23
CA THR A 49 -15.79 -8.22 20.45
C THR A 49 -17.24 -7.89 20.12
N HIS A 50 -18.10 -8.01 21.13
CA HIS A 50 -19.53 -7.69 21.04
C HIS A 50 -19.94 -6.75 22.17
N GLU A 51 -21.11 -6.12 22.03
CA GLU A 51 -21.75 -5.38 23.12
C GLU A 51 -21.86 -6.25 24.38
N GLY A 52 -21.41 -5.70 25.51
CA GLY A 52 -21.36 -6.36 26.82
C GLY A 52 -20.06 -7.10 27.13
N ASP A 53 -19.12 -7.23 26.17
CA ASP A 53 -17.80 -7.80 26.44
C ASP A 53 -16.99 -6.86 27.35
N ARG A 54 -16.27 -7.41 28.32
CA ARG A 54 -15.36 -6.69 29.21
C ARG A 54 -13.91 -6.95 28.83
N TYR A 55 -13.17 -5.87 28.59
CA TYR A 55 -11.73 -5.86 28.43
C TYR A 55 -11.05 -5.61 29.78
N THR A 56 -10.02 -6.39 30.09
CA THR A 56 -9.13 -6.19 31.24
C THR A 56 -7.68 -6.18 30.77
N LEU A 57 -6.92 -5.16 31.15
CA LEU A 57 -5.47 -5.03 30.95
C LEU A 57 -4.79 -4.98 32.30
N LEU A 58 -3.88 -5.92 32.54
CA LEU A 58 -2.93 -5.89 33.64
C LEU A 58 -1.57 -5.40 33.13
N VAL A 59 -1.01 -4.41 33.82
CA VAL A 59 0.31 -3.85 33.53
C VAL A 59 1.18 -3.99 34.76
N THR A 60 2.32 -4.65 34.62
CA THR A 60 3.29 -4.87 35.70
C THR A 60 4.62 -4.21 35.34
N ASN A 61 5.16 -3.37 36.23
CA ASN A 61 6.51 -2.82 36.08
C ASN A 61 7.54 -3.88 36.50
N THR A 62 8.32 -4.39 35.54
CA THR A 62 9.33 -5.42 35.81
C THR A 62 10.74 -4.84 35.97
N SER A 63 10.88 -3.52 35.96
CA SER A 63 12.16 -2.85 36.21
C SER A 63 12.44 -2.70 37.71
N GLU A 64 13.68 -2.30 38.03
CA GLU A 64 14.10 -1.94 39.39
C GLU A 64 13.86 -0.46 39.72
N GLU A 65 13.34 0.33 38.77
CA GLU A 65 13.11 1.76 38.90
C GLU A 65 11.60 2.10 38.78
N ILE A 66 11.20 3.28 39.25
CA ILE A 66 9.85 3.79 38.98
C ILE A 66 9.74 4.04 37.48
N GLN A 67 8.62 3.62 36.89
CA GLN A 67 8.38 3.75 35.45
C GLN A 67 7.13 4.57 35.19
N GLU A 68 7.24 5.58 34.32
CA GLU A 68 6.06 6.24 33.77
C GLU A 68 5.51 5.45 32.57
N ALA A 69 4.18 5.30 32.55
CA ALA A 69 3.44 4.76 31.41
C ALA A 69 2.21 5.59 31.08
N GLN A 70 1.84 5.62 29.81
CA GLN A 70 0.59 6.19 29.32
C GLN A 70 -0.19 5.12 28.58
N ILE A 71 -1.40 4.82 29.04
CA ILE A 71 -2.26 3.77 28.52
C ILE A 71 -3.42 4.43 27.81
N ARG A 72 -3.66 4.01 26.57
CA ARG A 72 -4.85 4.38 25.83
C ARG A 72 -5.47 3.15 25.18
N THR A 73 -6.72 2.88 25.51
CA THR A 73 -7.52 1.86 24.82
C THR A 73 -8.72 2.53 24.18
N VAL A 74 -8.92 2.23 22.90
CA VAL A 74 -10.09 2.69 22.14
C VAL A 74 -10.91 1.51 21.67
N ILE A 75 -12.22 1.68 21.65
CA ILE A 75 -13.12 0.79 20.94
C ILE A 75 -13.20 1.28 19.49
N MET A 76 -12.88 0.40 18.54
CA MET A 76 -12.96 0.67 17.10
C MET A 76 -14.29 0.17 16.54
N ASP A 77 -15.08 1.09 16.01
CA ASP A 77 -16.22 0.76 15.15
C ASP A 77 -15.85 1.06 13.70
N HIS A 78 -15.84 0.03 12.84
CA HIS A 78 -15.32 0.08 11.48
C HIS A 78 -15.98 1.10 10.52
N PRO A 79 -17.12 1.74 10.85
CA PRO A 79 -17.66 2.83 10.05
C PRO A 79 -17.81 4.19 10.75
N GLU A 80 -17.90 4.32 12.08
CA GLU A 80 -18.56 5.52 12.67
C GLU A 80 -17.86 6.30 13.79
N THR A 81 -16.86 5.79 14.53
CA THR A 81 -15.92 6.60 15.34
C THR A 81 -15.05 5.71 16.24
N ASN A 82 -13.91 6.21 16.70
CA ASN A 82 -13.13 5.56 17.77
C ASN A 82 -13.47 6.21 19.11
N THR A 83 -13.89 5.41 20.09
CA THR A 83 -14.22 5.91 21.45
C THR A 83 -13.09 5.56 22.41
N ASN A 84 -12.51 6.55 23.09
CA ASN A 84 -11.54 6.31 24.16
C ASN A 84 -12.28 5.74 25.38
N VAL A 85 -11.90 4.52 25.80
CA VAL A 85 -12.47 3.87 26.99
C VAL A 85 -11.49 3.80 28.15
N ILE A 86 -10.18 3.84 27.86
CA ILE A 86 -9.12 4.02 28.85
C ILE A 86 -8.18 5.09 28.31
N GLU A 87 -7.88 6.12 29.10
CA GLU A 87 -6.89 7.14 28.78
C GLU A 87 -6.24 7.64 30.08
N GLU A 88 -5.17 6.97 30.50
CA GLU A 88 -4.53 7.21 31.79
C GLU A 88 -3.02 7.38 31.64
N ARG A 89 -2.44 8.22 32.49
CA ARG A 89 -1.00 8.31 32.71
C ARG A 89 -0.73 7.88 34.14
N ILE A 90 0.19 6.94 34.29
CA ILE A 90 0.48 6.29 35.55
C ILE A 90 1.98 6.31 35.82
N GLU A 91 2.32 6.32 37.10
CA GLU A 91 3.62 5.92 37.62
C GLU A 91 3.41 4.55 38.29
N LEU A 92 4.36 3.63 38.04
CA LEU A 92 4.39 2.28 38.60
C LEU A 92 5.69 2.10 39.39
N GLU A 93 5.58 1.73 40.66
CA GLU A 93 6.73 1.30 41.47
C GLU A 93 7.31 -0.03 40.97
N PRO A 94 8.58 -0.38 41.30
CA PRO A 94 9.17 -1.67 40.95
C PRO A 94 8.32 -2.86 41.43
N GLY A 95 7.91 -3.72 40.51
CA GLY A 95 7.04 -4.87 40.77
C GLY A 95 5.57 -4.54 41.02
N GLU A 96 5.16 -3.26 40.91
CA GLU A 96 3.75 -2.88 41.03
C GLU A 96 2.94 -3.39 39.83
N GLU A 97 1.77 -3.95 40.12
CA GLU A 97 0.76 -4.34 39.14
C GLU A 97 -0.43 -3.39 39.19
N ARG A 98 -0.90 -2.94 38.02
CA ARG A 98 -2.11 -2.12 37.91
C ARG A 98 -3.06 -2.68 36.85
N GLU A 99 -4.32 -2.81 37.25
CA GLU A 99 -5.39 -3.33 36.41
C GLU A 99 -6.26 -2.19 35.85
N PHE A 100 -6.59 -2.28 34.56
CA PHE A 100 -7.50 -1.39 33.86
C PHE A 100 -8.62 -2.20 33.24
N THR A 101 -9.86 -1.72 33.35
CA THR A 101 -11.02 -2.39 32.79
C THR A 101 -11.85 -1.45 31.95
N ALA A 102 -12.47 -1.98 30.90
CA ALA A 102 -13.42 -1.27 30.06
C ALA A 102 -14.51 -2.24 29.60
N ASP A 103 -15.76 -1.79 29.66
CA ASP A 103 -16.89 -2.53 29.11
C ASP A 103 -17.16 -2.03 27.68
N ASN A 104 -17.46 -2.94 26.76
CA ASN A 104 -17.96 -2.60 25.44
C ASN A 104 -19.45 -2.28 25.54
N ASP A 105 -19.79 -1.02 25.80
CA ASP A 105 -21.17 -0.53 25.76
C ASP A 105 -21.60 -0.06 24.37
N TYR A 106 -20.80 -0.35 23.34
CA TYR A 106 -20.93 0.22 22.00
C TYR A 106 -21.32 -0.83 20.96
N GLY A 107 -22.62 -1.11 20.85
CA GLY A 107 -23.28 -1.82 19.73
C GLY A 107 -22.44 -2.83 18.95
N THR A 108 -22.19 -2.55 17.66
CA THR A 108 -21.44 -3.43 16.74
C THR A 108 -19.92 -3.31 16.84
N ALA A 109 -19.39 -2.64 17.86
CA ALA A 109 -17.96 -2.39 17.90
C ALA A 109 -17.14 -3.67 17.93
N GLU A 110 -16.20 -3.77 17.00
CA GLU A 110 -15.55 -5.02 16.70
C GLU A 110 -14.27 -5.20 17.49
N HIS A 111 -13.51 -4.16 17.86
CA HIS A 111 -12.18 -4.39 18.46
C HIS A 111 -11.77 -3.35 19.50
N PHE A 112 -11.11 -3.80 20.57
CA PHE A 112 -10.29 -2.93 21.42
C PHE A 112 -8.91 -2.76 20.79
N ASN A 113 -8.48 -1.51 20.61
CA ASN A 113 -7.14 -1.14 20.17
C ASN A 113 -6.42 -0.46 21.33
N THR A 114 -5.41 -1.13 21.85
CA THR A 114 -4.64 -0.69 23.02
C THR A 114 -3.28 -0.20 22.57
N ILE A 115 -2.94 1.01 22.99
CA ILE A 115 -1.65 1.63 22.78
C ILE A 115 -1.10 2.00 24.15
N ILE A 116 0.13 1.57 24.44
CA ILE A 116 0.84 1.92 25.68
C ILE A 116 2.14 2.63 25.31
N GLY A 117 2.38 3.78 25.90
CA GLY A 117 3.67 4.47 25.85
C GLY A 117 4.41 4.25 27.15
N SER A 118 5.69 3.90 27.09
CA SER A 118 6.52 3.67 28.28
C SER A 118 7.94 4.23 28.10
N GLU A 119 8.62 4.48 29.21
CA GLU A 119 10.01 4.94 29.22
C GLU A 119 11.00 3.84 28.84
N THR A 120 10.74 2.60 29.28
CA THR A 120 11.56 1.41 28.99
C THR A 120 10.71 0.28 28.40
N GLN A 121 11.35 -0.86 28.07
CA GLN A 121 10.62 -2.06 27.63
C GLN A 121 10.23 -2.99 28.80
N ASP A 122 10.51 -2.59 30.03
CA ASP A 122 10.40 -3.44 31.22
C ASP A 122 8.98 -3.44 31.78
N LEU A 123 8.02 -3.75 30.90
CA LEU A 123 6.62 -3.95 31.23
C LEU A 123 6.23 -5.39 30.91
N GLU A 124 5.56 -6.04 31.85
CA GLU A 124 4.78 -7.24 31.58
C GLU A 124 3.32 -6.86 31.37
N LEU A 125 2.72 -7.39 30.30
CA LEU A 125 1.38 -7.05 29.86
C LEU A 125 0.55 -8.32 29.75
N ALA A 126 -0.65 -8.31 30.33
CA ALA A 126 -1.65 -9.34 30.14
C ALA A 126 -3.01 -8.72 29.83
N VAL A 127 -3.70 -9.27 28.84
CA VAL A 127 -5.05 -8.87 28.47
C VAL A 127 -5.97 -10.07 28.51
N SER A 128 -7.16 -9.88 29.05
CA SER A 128 -8.27 -10.83 28.97
C SER A 128 -9.53 -10.12 28.49
N ILE A 129 -10.33 -10.83 27.70
CA ILE A 129 -11.66 -10.39 27.31
C ILE A 129 -12.66 -11.44 27.75
N VAL A 130 -13.71 -10.97 28.40
CA VAL A 130 -14.77 -11.79 28.95
C VAL A 130 -16.08 -11.36 28.32
N ASP A 131 -16.90 -12.29 27.85
CA ASP A 131 -18.21 -11.96 27.28
C ASP A 131 -19.22 -11.50 28.35
N ALA A 132 -20.38 -11.04 27.90
CA ALA A 132 -21.48 -10.63 28.77
C ALA A 132 -21.96 -11.74 29.74
N ALA A 133 -21.67 -13.01 29.46
CA ALA A 133 -21.99 -14.15 30.33
C ALA A 133 -20.88 -14.47 31.34
N GLY A 134 -19.75 -13.75 31.32
CA GLY A 134 -18.61 -14.00 32.20
C GLY A 134 -17.63 -15.06 31.67
N THR A 135 -17.75 -15.47 30.41
CA THR A 135 -16.84 -16.46 29.79
C THR A 135 -15.66 -15.77 29.14
N GLU A 136 -14.44 -16.18 29.46
CA GLU A 136 -13.24 -15.67 28.78
C GLU A 136 -13.24 -16.10 27.30
N THR A 137 -13.28 -15.13 26.40
CA THR A 137 -13.29 -15.33 24.94
C THR A 137 -11.90 -15.15 24.33
N ALA A 138 -11.04 -14.36 24.97
CA ALA A 138 -9.67 -14.14 24.53
C ALA A 138 -8.74 -13.85 25.70
N ARG A 139 -7.48 -14.30 25.55
CA ARG A 139 -6.37 -13.93 26.43
C ARG A 139 -5.09 -13.82 25.62
N PHE A 140 -4.33 -12.77 25.87
CA PHE A 140 -3.03 -12.55 25.26
C PHE A 140 -2.10 -11.80 26.19
N ASN A 141 -0.80 -11.93 25.97
CA ASN A 141 0.24 -11.30 26.79
C ASN A 141 1.07 -10.32 25.96
N GLN A 142 2.17 -9.82 26.52
CA GLN A 142 3.09 -8.88 25.87
C GLN A 142 3.56 -9.30 24.47
N ALA A 143 3.59 -10.60 24.15
CA ALA A 143 4.01 -11.09 22.83
C ALA A 143 3.02 -10.71 21.71
N ALA A 144 1.77 -10.36 22.06
CA ALA A 144 0.78 -9.86 21.10
C ALA A 144 0.95 -8.37 20.77
N PHE A 145 1.79 -7.63 21.52
CA PHE A 145 2.02 -6.21 21.29
C PHE A 145 3.16 -6.00 20.30
N GLN A 146 2.91 -5.19 19.28
CA GLN A 146 3.97 -4.65 18.44
C GLN A 146 4.69 -3.53 19.19
N VAL A 147 5.99 -3.71 19.43
CA VAL A 147 6.83 -2.72 20.12
C VAL A 147 7.57 -1.86 19.10
N GLN A 148 7.42 -0.55 19.23
CA GLN A 148 8.14 0.45 18.44
C GLN A 148 8.96 1.33 19.36
N GLN A 149 10.28 1.38 19.16
CA GLN A 149 11.13 2.34 19.84
C GLN A 149 11.01 3.69 19.15
N GLY A 150 10.45 4.67 19.87
CA GLY A 150 10.43 6.06 19.45
C GLY A 150 11.85 6.60 19.40
N LYS A 151 12.19 7.33 18.33
CA LYS A 151 13.34 8.25 18.38
C LYS A 151 12.93 9.37 19.33
N ALA A 152 13.20 9.21 20.62
CA ALA A 152 13.08 10.28 21.59
C ALA A 152 13.81 11.49 20.98
N LYS A 153 13.06 12.54 20.64
CA LYS A 153 13.67 13.82 20.27
C LYS A 153 14.23 14.37 21.58
N GLY A 154 15.39 13.85 21.98
CA GLY A 154 16.14 14.37 23.11
C GLY A 154 16.31 15.86 22.87
N LYS A 155 15.65 16.68 23.70
CA LYS A 155 16.07 18.07 23.86
C LYS A 155 17.48 17.98 24.44
N GLY A 156 18.46 18.29 23.59
CA GLY A 156 19.85 17.92 23.76
C GLY A 156 20.41 18.07 25.17
N ALA A 157 20.83 16.93 25.74
CA ALA A 157 22.13 16.83 26.35
C ALA A 157 23.04 16.17 25.32
N THR A 158 24.01 16.93 24.82
CA THR A 158 25.05 16.46 23.90
C THR A 158 25.91 15.41 24.59
N ALA A 159 25.73 14.13 24.24
CA ALA A 159 26.67 13.07 24.60
C ALA A 159 26.74 11.99 23.52
N ASN A 160 27.93 11.92 22.92
CA ASN A 160 28.61 10.81 22.26
C ASN A 160 27.81 9.89 21.31
N LYS A 161 28.02 10.22 20.04
CA LYS A 161 27.96 9.39 18.84
C LYS A 161 28.73 8.07 19.03
N HIS A 162 28.03 6.96 19.26
CA HIS A 162 28.53 5.61 18.96
C HIS A 162 27.46 4.79 18.20
N SER A 163 27.99 3.99 17.29
CA SER A 163 27.40 3.19 16.22
C SER A 163 26.25 2.27 16.63
N HIS A 164 25.30 2.03 15.72
CA HIS A 164 24.84 0.68 15.35
C HIS A 164 24.10 0.72 14.00
N ASP A 165 24.83 0.37 12.94
CA ASP A 165 24.29 -0.01 11.63
C ASP A 165 24.17 -1.54 11.61
N GLU A 166 23.05 -2.14 12.02
CA GLU A 166 22.76 -3.57 11.71
C GLU A 166 21.26 -3.93 11.57
N SER A 167 20.34 -2.96 11.44
CA SER A 167 18.90 -3.29 11.25
C SER A 167 18.44 -3.35 9.78
N PHE A 168 19.36 -3.26 8.81
CA PHE A 168 19.01 -3.15 7.39
C PHE A 168 18.70 -4.52 6.72
N ALA A 169 19.12 -5.64 7.33
CA ALA A 169 19.05 -6.96 6.69
C ALA A 169 17.72 -7.72 6.89
N ILE A 170 16.85 -7.31 7.83
CA ILE A 170 15.67 -8.12 8.24
C ILE A 170 14.35 -7.59 7.65
N PHE A 171 14.32 -6.38 7.08
CA PHE A 171 13.07 -5.77 6.57
C PHE A 171 12.74 -6.08 5.10
N VAL A 172 13.74 -6.47 4.29
CA VAL A 172 13.54 -6.86 2.88
C VAL A 172 12.81 -8.22 2.73
N PRO A 173 13.07 -9.26 3.55
CA PRO A 173 12.48 -10.60 3.35
C PRO A 173 10.96 -10.68 3.47
N THR A 174 10.30 -9.88 4.33
CA THR A 174 8.86 -10.01 4.61
C THR A 174 8.01 -9.43 3.49
N ALA A 175 8.28 -8.20 3.03
CA ALA A 175 7.57 -7.59 1.91
C ALA A 175 7.70 -8.41 0.62
N PHE A 176 8.88 -8.98 0.35
CA PHE A 176 9.07 -9.89 -0.78
C PHE A 176 8.34 -11.23 -0.61
N ARG A 177 8.22 -11.74 0.62
CA ARG A 177 7.48 -12.98 0.92
C ARG A 177 5.98 -12.80 0.74
N ASP A 178 5.43 -11.66 1.13
CA ASP A 178 4.00 -11.35 0.96
C ASP A 178 3.68 -11.04 -0.51
N ALA A 179 4.56 -10.32 -1.21
CA ALA A 179 4.49 -10.18 -2.67
C ALA A 179 4.58 -11.55 -3.39
N ALA A 180 5.40 -12.48 -2.89
CA ALA A 180 5.48 -13.84 -3.43
C ALA A 180 4.21 -14.66 -3.15
N ARG A 181 3.56 -14.48 -1.98
CA ARG A 181 2.27 -15.12 -1.66
C ARG A 181 1.12 -14.62 -2.53
N LEU A 182 1.13 -13.34 -2.88
CA LEU A 182 0.14 -12.72 -3.76
C LEU A 182 0.47 -12.86 -5.26
N SER A 183 1.66 -13.38 -5.59
CA SER A 183 2.09 -13.63 -6.97
C SER A 183 1.11 -14.46 -7.82
N PRO A 184 0.34 -15.45 -7.29
CA PRO A 184 -0.62 -16.19 -8.11
C PRO A 184 -1.75 -15.31 -8.65
N LEU A 185 -2.20 -14.29 -7.90
CA LEU A 185 -3.23 -13.34 -8.35
C LEU A 185 -2.68 -12.43 -9.44
N SER A 186 -1.47 -11.88 -9.25
CA SER A 186 -0.81 -11.01 -10.23
C SER A 186 -0.48 -11.77 -11.53
N LEU A 187 -0.01 -13.01 -11.41
CA LEU A 187 0.23 -13.91 -12.54
C LEU A 187 -1.08 -14.31 -13.22
N GLY A 188 -2.15 -14.51 -12.45
CA GLY A 188 -3.50 -14.80 -12.95
C GLY A 188 -4.03 -13.66 -13.82
N VAL A 189 -3.95 -12.41 -13.35
CA VAL A 189 -4.36 -11.23 -14.13
C VAL A 189 -3.52 -11.09 -15.40
N LEU A 190 -2.19 -11.25 -15.31
CA LEU A 190 -1.29 -11.24 -16.48
C LEU A 190 -1.62 -12.35 -17.48
N ALA A 191 -1.90 -13.56 -17.00
CA ALA A 191 -2.23 -14.70 -17.83
C ALA A 191 -3.58 -14.52 -18.53
N VAL A 192 -4.61 -14.04 -17.82
CA VAL A 192 -5.94 -13.76 -18.38
C VAL A 192 -5.89 -12.62 -19.39
N ALA A 193 -5.21 -11.51 -19.07
CA ALA A 193 -5.02 -10.40 -20.00
C ALA A 193 -4.24 -10.84 -21.25
N GLY A 194 -3.16 -11.60 -21.07
CA GLY A 194 -2.33 -12.11 -22.15
C GLY A 194 -3.07 -13.09 -23.07
N THR A 195 -3.79 -14.06 -22.49
CA THR A 195 -4.58 -15.04 -23.25
C THR A 195 -5.77 -14.40 -23.97
N GLY A 196 -6.47 -13.47 -23.32
CA GLY A 196 -7.55 -12.69 -23.93
C GLY A 196 -7.07 -11.88 -25.13
N LEU A 197 -5.96 -11.15 -24.98
CA LEU A 197 -5.34 -10.41 -26.09
C LEU A 197 -4.87 -11.34 -27.22
N PHE A 198 -4.26 -12.48 -26.88
CA PHE A 198 -3.81 -13.46 -27.86
C PHE A 198 -4.97 -14.05 -28.66
N ALA A 199 -6.07 -14.39 -28.00
CA ALA A 199 -7.28 -14.89 -28.64
C ALA A 199 -7.89 -13.85 -29.59
N VAL A 200 -7.96 -12.58 -29.17
CA VAL A 200 -8.40 -11.48 -30.05
C VAL A 200 -7.46 -11.32 -31.25
N ARG A 201 -6.13 -11.41 -31.06
CA ARG A 201 -5.16 -11.34 -32.15
C ARG A 201 -5.37 -12.46 -33.16
N ARG A 202 -5.51 -13.69 -32.67
CA ARG A 202 -5.71 -14.87 -33.52
C ARG A 202 -7.01 -14.75 -34.33
N ARG A 203 -8.09 -14.31 -33.69
CA ARG A 203 -9.39 -14.09 -34.37
C ARG A 203 -9.31 -13.04 -35.46
N TRP A 204 -8.59 -11.95 -35.23
CA TRP A 204 -8.42 -10.87 -36.21
C TRP A 204 -7.52 -11.25 -37.38
N ALA A 205 -6.48 -12.06 -37.16
CA ALA A 205 -5.63 -12.58 -38.22
C ALA A 205 -6.41 -13.48 -39.20
N TRP A 206 -7.49 -14.12 -38.73
CA TRP A 206 -8.31 -15.03 -39.54
C TRP A 206 -9.49 -14.35 -40.24
N THR A 207 -9.91 -13.17 -39.79
CA THR A 207 -11.14 -12.50 -40.27
C THR A 207 -10.88 -11.22 -41.08
N GLY A 208 -9.62 -10.76 -41.16
CA GLY A 208 -9.27 -9.59 -41.97
C GLY A 208 -9.08 -9.95 -43.45
N PRO A 209 -9.69 -9.22 -44.40
CA PRO A 209 -9.30 -9.31 -45.81
C PRO A 209 -7.80 -8.99 -45.95
N ALA A 210 -7.15 -9.53 -46.97
CA ALA A 210 -5.71 -9.56 -47.22
C ALA A 210 -4.97 -8.19 -47.33
N SER A 211 -5.45 -7.13 -46.70
CA SER A 211 -4.80 -5.81 -46.61
C SER A 211 -3.66 -5.76 -45.56
N SER A 212 -2.91 -6.86 -45.41
CA SER A 212 -1.77 -6.97 -44.50
C SER A 212 -0.48 -6.31 -45.04
N GLU A 213 -0.56 -5.54 -46.12
CA GLU A 213 0.60 -4.83 -46.67
C GLU A 213 1.03 -3.61 -45.84
N LEU A 214 0.14 -3.02 -45.02
CA LEU A 214 0.47 -1.82 -44.22
C LEU A 214 1.09 -2.11 -42.84
N ALA A 215 1.37 -3.39 -42.53
CA ALA A 215 2.02 -3.80 -41.30
C ALA A 215 3.28 -4.61 -41.60
N GLY A 216 4.19 -4.01 -42.38
CA GLY A 216 5.55 -4.53 -42.50
C GLY A 216 6.14 -4.75 -41.10
N PRO A 217 6.77 -5.91 -40.83
CA PRO A 217 7.34 -6.21 -39.53
C PRO A 217 8.45 -5.21 -39.24
N VAL A 218 8.16 -4.20 -38.41
CA VAL A 218 9.19 -3.31 -37.89
C VAL A 218 10.04 -4.15 -36.93
N VAL A 219 11.22 -4.57 -37.38
CA VAL A 219 12.22 -5.26 -36.56
C VAL A 219 12.79 -4.23 -35.57
N LEU A 220 12.06 -3.99 -34.49
CA LEU A 220 12.55 -3.17 -33.38
C LEU A 220 13.61 -3.97 -32.62
N PRO A 221 14.68 -3.32 -32.11
CA PRO A 221 15.70 -4.02 -31.34
C PRO A 221 15.05 -4.72 -30.14
N PRO A 222 15.26 -6.04 -29.99
CA PRO A 222 14.53 -6.86 -29.02
C PRO A 222 14.70 -6.35 -27.58
N LEU A 223 15.84 -5.71 -27.29
CA LEU A 223 16.17 -5.17 -25.97
C LEU A 223 15.18 -4.12 -25.45
N TRP A 224 14.81 -3.13 -26.27
CA TRP A 224 13.91 -2.06 -25.82
C TRP A 224 12.48 -2.56 -25.62
N LYS A 225 12.04 -3.50 -26.46
CA LYS A 225 10.76 -4.17 -26.26
C LYS A 225 10.76 -5.00 -24.98
N ALA A 226 11.82 -5.76 -24.74
CA ALA A 226 11.98 -6.51 -23.51
C ALA A 226 11.95 -5.60 -22.28
N ALA A 227 12.70 -4.50 -22.28
CA ALA A 227 12.73 -3.51 -21.20
C ALA A 227 11.36 -2.86 -20.95
N ALA A 228 10.61 -2.51 -22.00
CA ALA A 228 9.26 -1.96 -21.86
C ALA A 228 8.30 -2.97 -21.24
N VAL A 229 8.30 -4.21 -21.74
CA VAL A 229 7.41 -5.27 -21.23
C VAL A 229 7.77 -5.65 -19.80
N SER A 230 9.06 -5.82 -19.48
CA SER A 230 9.49 -6.19 -18.14
C SER A 230 9.23 -5.08 -17.13
N GLY A 231 9.48 -3.81 -17.48
CA GLY A 231 9.19 -2.67 -16.61
C GLY A 231 7.69 -2.55 -16.30
N LEU A 232 6.82 -2.64 -17.32
CA LEU A 232 5.37 -2.60 -17.13
C LEU A 232 4.85 -3.80 -16.32
N ALA A 233 5.34 -5.00 -16.61
CA ALA A 233 4.93 -6.21 -15.89
C ALA A 233 5.36 -6.18 -14.42
N LEU A 234 6.59 -5.73 -14.14
CA LEU A 234 7.09 -5.62 -12.77
C LEU A 234 6.34 -4.52 -11.99
N SER A 235 6.09 -3.36 -12.62
CA SER A 235 5.24 -2.32 -12.05
C SER A 235 3.83 -2.86 -11.75
N ALA A 236 3.24 -3.66 -12.64
CA ALA A 236 1.94 -4.29 -12.40
C ALA A 236 1.93 -5.19 -11.16
N VAL A 237 2.93 -6.07 -11.03
CA VAL A 237 3.07 -6.97 -9.88
C VAL A 237 3.20 -6.18 -8.58
N LEU A 238 4.01 -5.12 -8.57
CA LEU A 238 4.20 -4.28 -7.38
C LEU A 238 2.91 -3.58 -6.96
N HIS A 239 2.18 -2.98 -7.91
CA HIS A 239 0.93 -2.28 -7.58
C HIS A 239 -0.16 -3.24 -7.08
N VAL A 240 -0.35 -4.39 -7.73
CA VAL A 240 -1.32 -5.39 -7.26
C VAL A 240 -0.91 -5.98 -5.93
N GLY A 241 0.39 -6.25 -5.74
CA GLY A 241 0.92 -6.81 -4.49
C GLY A 241 0.82 -5.86 -3.30
N LEU A 242 0.88 -4.55 -3.53
CA LEU A 242 0.74 -3.51 -2.50
C LEU A 242 -0.72 -3.13 -2.23
N ALA A 243 -1.65 -3.48 -3.12
CA ALA A 243 -3.05 -3.11 -2.99
C ALA A 243 -3.70 -3.55 -1.67
N PRO A 244 -3.48 -4.78 -1.13
CA PRO A 244 -4.07 -5.19 0.15
C PRO A 244 -3.67 -4.29 1.33
N ALA A 245 -2.38 -3.99 1.47
CA ALA A 245 -1.91 -3.07 2.51
C ALA A 245 -2.56 -1.67 2.36
N HIS A 246 -2.77 -1.22 1.12
CA HIS A 246 -3.42 0.06 0.86
C HIS A 246 -4.93 0.02 1.08
N PHE A 247 -5.59 -1.15 0.99
CA PHE A 247 -6.99 -1.30 1.39
C PHE A 247 -7.16 -1.18 2.91
N GLU A 248 -6.18 -1.64 3.69
CA GLU A 248 -6.15 -1.48 5.15
C GLU A 248 -5.95 -0.02 5.56
N GLU A 249 -5.21 0.76 4.76
CA GLU A 249 -5.01 2.19 4.99
C GLU A 249 -6.22 3.03 4.57
N ALA A 250 -6.69 2.84 3.33
CA ALA A 250 -7.88 3.51 2.79
C ALA A 250 -8.40 2.80 1.55
N THR A 251 -9.71 2.52 1.49
CA THR A 251 -10.33 1.81 0.35
C THR A 251 -10.00 2.45 -1.00
N ALA A 252 -10.03 3.79 -1.09
CA ALA A 252 -9.72 4.51 -2.33
C ALA A 252 -8.28 4.24 -2.83
N GLN A 253 -7.33 4.10 -1.92
CA GLN A 253 -5.93 3.81 -2.26
C GLN A 253 -5.76 2.37 -2.72
N GLY A 254 -6.37 1.40 -2.03
CA GLY A 254 -6.37 0.00 -2.47
C GLY A 254 -6.93 -0.17 -3.89
N VAL A 255 -8.06 0.48 -4.20
CA VAL A 255 -8.64 0.49 -5.55
C VAL A 255 -7.69 1.12 -6.56
N PHE A 256 -7.07 2.26 -6.23
CA PHE A 256 -6.10 2.91 -7.09
C PHE A 256 -4.91 2.00 -7.42
N PHE A 257 -4.31 1.36 -6.43
CA PHE A 257 -3.19 0.44 -6.63
C PHE A 257 -3.59 -0.76 -7.49
N TYR A 258 -4.73 -1.39 -7.20
CA TYR A 258 -5.22 -2.51 -7.99
C TYR A 258 -5.42 -2.11 -9.47
N THR A 259 -6.12 -0.99 -9.71
CA THR A 259 -6.41 -0.51 -11.07
C THR A 259 -5.15 -0.08 -11.84
N ALA A 260 -4.20 0.57 -11.17
CA ALA A 260 -2.90 0.91 -11.76
C ALA A 260 -2.15 -0.36 -12.18
N GLY A 261 -2.15 -1.38 -11.32
CA GLY A 261 -1.52 -2.66 -11.60
C GLY A 261 -2.15 -3.40 -12.79
N VAL A 262 -3.48 -3.51 -12.83
CA VAL A 262 -4.22 -4.10 -13.95
C VAL A 262 -3.94 -3.34 -15.26
N THR A 263 -3.95 -2.01 -15.21
CA THR A 263 -3.66 -1.16 -16.38
C THR A 263 -2.25 -1.41 -16.91
N ALA A 264 -1.25 -1.45 -16.04
CA ALA A 264 0.13 -1.75 -16.41
C ALA A 264 0.27 -3.15 -17.03
N ALA A 265 -0.41 -4.17 -16.49
CA ALA A 265 -0.43 -5.53 -17.05
C ALA A 265 -1.05 -5.57 -18.46
N VAL A 266 -2.19 -4.89 -18.67
CA VAL A 266 -2.85 -4.79 -19.97
C VAL A 266 -1.93 -4.09 -20.99
N LEU A 267 -1.25 -3.03 -20.58
CA LEU A 267 -0.29 -2.32 -21.44
C LEU A 267 0.94 -3.18 -21.77
N ALA A 268 1.47 -3.94 -20.82
CA ALA A 268 2.54 -4.90 -21.06
C ALA A 268 2.13 -5.94 -22.11
N ALA A 269 0.94 -6.53 -21.96
CA ALA A 269 0.38 -7.48 -22.92
C ALA A 269 0.15 -6.84 -24.30
N ALA A 270 -0.35 -5.60 -24.34
CA ALA A 270 -0.57 -4.87 -25.60
C ALA A 270 0.74 -4.58 -26.33
N VAL A 271 1.79 -4.15 -25.62
CA VAL A 271 3.14 -3.94 -26.19
C VAL A 271 3.72 -5.25 -26.73
N LEU A 272 3.50 -6.36 -26.03
CA LEU A 272 3.99 -7.67 -26.43
C LEU A 272 3.26 -8.19 -27.68
N ALA A 273 1.92 -8.18 -27.65
CA ALA A 273 1.05 -8.78 -28.66
C ALA A 273 0.82 -7.90 -29.89
N TRP A 274 0.73 -6.57 -29.72
CA TRP A 274 0.50 -5.58 -30.77
C TRP A 274 1.41 -4.35 -30.61
N PRO A 275 2.70 -4.49 -30.97
CA PRO A 275 3.66 -3.39 -30.92
C PRO A 275 3.18 -2.23 -31.80
N SER A 276 2.58 -1.22 -31.19
CA SER A 276 1.96 -0.09 -31.88
C SER A 276 2.33 1.22 -31.20
N ARG A 277 2.34 2.30 -31.99
CA ARG A 277 2.64 3.65 -31.49
C ARG A 277 1.73 4.06 -30.32
N LEU A 278 0.46 3.69 -30.38
CA LEU A 278 -0.49 4.02 -29.32
C LEU A 278 -0.22 3.21 -28.05
N ALA A 279 0.10 1.91 -28.17
CA ALA A 279 0.47 1.09 -27.02
C ALA A 279 1.73 1.63 -26.31
N TYR A 280 2.75 2.03 -27.08
CA TYR A 280 3.95 2.64 -26.52
C TYR A 280 3.66 3.99 -25.86
N LEU A 281 2.88 4.85 -26.52
CA LEU A 281 2.53 6.15 -25.95
C LEU A 281 1.71 6.01 -24.66
N ALA A 282 0.76 5.08 -24.62
CA ALA A 282 -0.05 4.79 -23.44
C ALA A 282 0.81 4.21 -22.30
N GLY A 283 1.71 3.26 -22.60
CA GLY A 283 2.69 2.73 -21.64
C GLY A 283 3.54 3.85 -21.03
N ALA A 284 4.10 4.72 -21.87
CA ALA A 284 4.87 5.87 -21.38
C ALA A 284 4.04 6.85 -20.55
N GLY A 285 2.83 7.19 -21.02
CA GLY A 285 1.95 8.14 -20.35
C GLY A 285 1.52 7.66 -18.96
N VAL A 286 1.08 6.40 -18.84
CA VAL A 286 0.66 5.82 -17.55
C VAL A 286 1.85 5.74 -16.59
N SER A 287 3.01 5.23 -17.02
CA SER A 287 4.18 5.16 -16.14
C SER A 287 4.64 6.54 -15.65
N LEU A 288 4.66 7.55 -16.52
CA LEU A 288 5.01 8.92 -16.10
C LEU A 288 3.96 9.54 -15.16
N ALA A 289 2.67 9.28 -15.40
CA ALA A 289 1.60 9.75 -14.53
C ALA A 289 1.73 9.15 -13.12
N LEU A 290 2.03 7.86 -13.00
CA LEU A 290 2.24 7.19 -11.71
C LEU A 290 3.47 7.71 -10.96
N ILE A 291 4.55 8.06 -11.68
CA ILE A 291 5.74 8.70 -11.08
C ILE A 291 5.38 10.10 -10.56
N ALA A 292 4.73 10.91 -11.39
CA ALA A 292 4.35 12.27 -11.03
C ALA A 292 3.38 12.30 -9.85
N LEU A 293 2.39 11.41 -9.84
CA LEU A 293 1.43 11.30 -8.75
C LEU A 293 2.09 10.91 -7.43
N TRP A 294 3.04 9.96 -7.45
CA TRP A 294 3.82 9.63 -6.26
C TRP A 294 4.59 10.83 -5.73
N ALA A 295 5.22 11.63 -6.60
CA ALA A 295 5.91 12.86 -6.19
C ALA A 295 4.95 13.89 -5.58
N VAL A 296 3.71 13.98 -6.07
CA VAL A 296 2.65 14.81 -5.46
C VAL A 296 2.29 14.28 -4.08
N PHE A 297 2.16 12.96 -3.92
CA PHE A 297 1.79 12.36 -2.63
C PHE A 297 2.87 12.46 -1.55
N LEU A 298 4.13 12.72 -1.93
CA LEU A 298 5.17 13.13 -0.97
C LEU A 298 4.91 14.52 -0.36
N LEU A 299 4.09 15.35 -1.00
CA LEU A 299 3.81 16.73 -0.59
C LEU A 299 2.39 16.90 -0.05
N VAL A 300 1.44 16.13 -0.57
CA VAL A 300 0.02 16.22 -0.25
C VAL A 300 -0.49 14.82 0.12
N PRO A 301 -1.24 14.64 1.23
CA PRO A 301 -1.80 13.35 1.57
C PRO A 301 -2.64 12.79 0.40
N PRO A 302 -2.50 11.49 0.06
CA PRO A 302 -3.38 10.87 -0.90
C PRO A 302 -4.84 10.86 -0.39
N PRO A 303 -5.84 10.79 -1.28
CA PRO A 303 -7.24 10.71 -0.89
C PRO A 303 -7.49 9.58 0.13
N GLY A 304 -8.12 9.93 1.26
CA GLY A 304 -8.38 9.00 2.36
C GLY A 304 -7.20 8.78 3.31
N SER A 305 -6.06 9.45 3.13
CA SER A 305 -4.96 9.48 4.10
C SER A 305 -4.87 10.83 4.80
N GLU A 306 -4.54 10.80 6.09
CA GLU A 306 -4.19 11.99 6.86
C GLU A 306 -2.71 12.39 6.71
N ALA A 307 -1.86 11.46 6.25
CA ALA A 307 -0.42 11.65 6.14
C ALA A 307 0.05 11.64 4.68
N THR A 308 1.03 12.48 4.38
CA THR A 308 1.78 12.42 3.13
C THR A 308 2.54 11.10 3.03
N SER A 309 2.70 10.59 1.82
CA SER A 309 3.53 9.43 1.56
C SER A 309 4.97 9.68 2.02
N THR A 310 5.63 8.64 2.50
CA THR A 310 7.05 8.67 2.84
C THR A 310 7.88 8.04 1.73
N VAL A 311 9.18 8.36 1.71
CA VAL A 311 10.10 7.69 0.78
C VAL A 311 10.57 6.39 1.42
N ASP A 312 10.05 5.28 0.93
CA ASP A 312 10.49 3.94 1.29
C ASP A 312 11.16 3.22 0.10
N LEU A 313 11.85 2.12 0.38
CA LEU A 313 12.58 1.36 -0.64
C LEU A 313 11.68 0.70 -1.68
N VAL A 314 10.50 0.24 -1.28
CA VAL A 314 9.54 -0.43 -2.18
C VAL A 314 8.91 0.61 -3.11
N GLY A 315 8.55 1.78 -2.59
CA GLY A 315 8.12 2.93 -3.37
C GLY A 315 9.18 3.33 -4.40
N LEU A 316 10.43 3.52 -3.97
CA LEU A 316 11.53 3.89 -4.87
C LEU A 316 11.77 2.83 -5.96
N PHE A 317 11.75 1.56 -5.60
CA PHE A 317 11.88 0.45 -6.55
C PHE A 317 10.74 0.45 -7.57
N THR A 318 9.51 0.64 -7.12
CA THR A 318 8.33 0.76 -7.99
C THR A 318 8.51 1.89 -9.01
N LYS A 319 8.93 3.08 -8.57
CA LYS A 319 9.18 4.22 -9.46
C LYS A 319 10.33 3.96 -10.45
N ALA A 320 11.37 3.23 -10.03
CA ALA A 320 12.46 2.85 -10.93
C ALA A 320 11.96 1.94 -12.08
N THR A 321 11.08 0.97 -11.78
CA THR A 321 10.49 0.09 -12.81
C THR A 321 9.60 0.85 -13.81
N GLU A 322 8.82 1.81 -13.31
CA GLU A 322 8.02 2.72 -14.14
C GLU A 322 8.90 3.61 -15.01
N LEU A 323 10.02 4.10 -14.49
CA LEU A 323 10.95 4.94 -15.26
C LEU A 323 11.58 4.16 -16.42
N VAL A 324 11.97 2.90 -16.17
CA VAL A 324 12.46 1.99 -17.22
C VAL A 324 11.39 1.75 -18.27
N ALA A 325 10.16 1.45 -17.86
CA ALA A 325 9.02 1.25 -18.75
C ALA A 325 8.75 2.49 -19.62
N ALA A 326 8.69 3.67 -18.99
CA ALA A 326 8.44 4.94 -19.66
C ALA A 326 9.52 5.23 -20.71
N THR A 327 10.79 5.13 -20.31
CA THR A 327 11.94 5.40 -21.20
C THR A 327 11.92 4.47 -22.41
N ALA A 328 11.77 3.17 -22.18
CA ALA A 328 11.73 2.18 -23.25
C ALA A 328 10.55 2.42 -24.20
N CYS A 329 9.36 2.69 -23.67
CA CYS A 329 8.18 3.02 -24.45
C CYS A 329 8.35 4.29 -25.29
N ILE A 330 8.96 5.35 -24.76
CA ILE A 330 9.25 6.59 -25.49
C ILE A 330 10.20 6.30 -26.66
N VAL A 331 11.28 5.55 -26.42
CA VAL A 331 12.24 5.17 -27.48
C VAL A 331 11.55 4.39 -28.60
N LEU A 332 10.73 3.41 -28.25
CA LEU A 332 9.96 2.61 -29.22
C LEU A 332 8.96 3.48 -30.00
N TRP A 333 8.26 4.40 -29.33
CA TRP A 333 7.34 5.34 -29.96
C TRP A 333 8.05 6.26 -30.97
N LEU A 334 9.18 6.86 -30.59
CA LEU A 334 9.97 7.74 -31.45
C LEU A 334 10.50 6.99 -32.69
N ARG A 335 10.98 5.75 -32.52
CA ARG A 335 11.44 4.92 -33.64
C ARG A 335 10.29 4.56 -34.59
N ALA A 336 9.15 4.16 -34.05
CA ALA A 336 7.97 3.86 -34.84
C ALA A 336 7.39 5.10 -35.57
N ARG A 337 7.68 6.32 -35.10
CA ARG A 337 7.39 7.57 -35.84
C ARG A 337 8.31 7.77 -37.04
N ARG A 338 9.62 7.51 -36.87
CA ARG A 338 10.63 7.71 -37.92
C ARG A 338 10.41 6.75 -39.10
N ALA A 339 10.16 5.47 -38.84
CA ALA A 339 9.95 4.47 -39.87
C ALA A 339 8.84 4.88 -40.88
N ARG A 340 7.68 5.33 -40.39
CA ARG A 340 6.58 5.78 -41.27
C ARG A 340 6.88 7.04 -42.07
N ARG A 341 7.83 7.86 -41.62
CA ARG A 341 8.19 9.09 -42.34
C ARG A 341 9.03 8.75 -43.57
N SER A 342 9.92 7.77 -43.45
CA SER A 342 10.73 7.25 -44.56
C SER A 342 9.85 6.66 -45.67
N ASP A 343 8.86 5.83 -45.34
CA ASP A 343 7.95 5.24 -46.33
C ASP A 343 7.15 6.28 -47.13
N ARG A 344 6.93 7.48 -46.57
CA ARG A 344 6.14 8.55 -47.22
C ARG A 344 6.97 9.40 -48.19
N THR A 345 8.29 9.36 -48.09
CA THR A 345 9.19 10.15 -48.97
C THR A 345 9.61 9.41 -50.24
N GLU A 346 9.28 8.13 -50.37
CA GLU A 346 9.61 7.29 -51.55
C GLU A 346 8.42 7.13 -52.53
N ILE A 347 7.35 7.91 -52.35
CA ILE A 347 6.16 7.98 -53.23
C ILE A 347 6.10 9.35 -53.88
#